data_AF-A0A919KR03-F1
#
_entry.id   AF-A0A919KR03-F1
#
_cell.length_a   1.000
_cell.length_b   1.000
_cell.length_c   1.000
_cell.angle_alpha   90.00
_cell.angle_beta   90.00
_cell.angle_gamma   90.00
#
_symmetry.space_group_name_H-M   'P 1'
#
loop_
_entity.id
_entity.type
_entity.pdbx_description
1 polymer ?
#
loop_
_entity_poly.entity_id
_entity_poly.type
_entity_poly.pdbx_seq_one_letter_code
_entity_poly.pdbx_strand_id
1 'polypeptide(L)'
;MSGAEPRVLDVISMRLLRHRPDGFQCENWLLDPTLRWERKGRIGWGDLCRLEQHPRRLWINGSSSSEGMNNQVPASRQDAVSDSLKLIRVDAVKIRVVPPFSQASDQRPVVYAHFYYAGMKYALRVTDPMYEERYRRMGLGCYGLGESFLTISLAKEFREYLYKLVAAIIERTEVASGGG
;
A
#
# COMPACT_ATOMS: atom_id res chain seq x y z
N MET A 1 -13.62 0.56 -26.96
CA MET A 1 -13.66 0.49 -25.48
C MET A 1 -14.02 -0.95 -25.13
N SER A 2 -13.25 -1.69 -24.34
CA SER A 2 -13.14 -1.47 -22.90
C SER A 2 -11.69 -1.30 -22.42
N GLY A 3 -11.30 -0.04 -22.21
CA GLY A 3 -10.17 0.33 -21.36
C GLY A 3 -10.64 0.43 -19.90
N ALA A 4 -11.25 -0.63 -19.39
CA ALA A 4 -11.64 -0.68 -17.99
C ALA A 4 -10.36 -0.74 -17.15
N GLU A 5 -10.19 0.15 -16.18
CA GLU A 5 -9.01 0.13 -15.31
C GLU A 5 -8.94 -1.20 -14.52
N PRO A 6 -7.74 -1.81 -14.38
CA PRO A 6 -7.56 -2.98 -13.53
C PRO A 6 -8.05 -2.70 -12.12
N ARG A 7 -8.77 -3.66 -11.54
CA ARG A 7 -9.24 -3.56 -10.15
C ARG A 7 -8.35 -4.38 -9.23
N VAL A 8 -8.34 -4.02 -7.95
CA VAL A 8 -7.67 -4.83 -6.92
C VAL A 8 -8.19 -6.28 -7.01
N LEU A 9 -7.25 -7.23 -6.97
CA LEU A 9 -7.43 -8.68 -7.16
C LEU A 9 -7.58 -9.17 -8.60
N ASP A 10 -7.64 -8.30 -9.61
CA ASP A 10 -7.57 -8.76 -10.99
C ASP A 10 -6.20 -9.38 -11.30
N VAL A 11 -6.22 -10.56 -11.92
CA VAL A 11 -5.02 -11.16 -12.52
C VAL A 11 -4.97 -10.69 -13.95
N ILE A 12 -3.90 -9.98 -14.30
CA ILE A 12 -3.69 -9.45 -15.64
C ILE A 12 -2.40 -10.01 -16.23
N SER A 13 -2.45 -10.31 -17.52
CA SER A 13 -1.28 -10.67 -18.33
C SER A 13 -0.84 -9.44 -19.11
N MET A 14 0.44 -9.13 -19.07
CA MET A 14 1.04 -8.02 -19.82
C MET A 14 2.41 -8.44 -20.35
N ARG A 15 2.84 -7.83 -21.46
CA ARG A 15 4.15 -8.11 -22.03
C ARG A 15 5.20 -7.21 -21.36
N LEU A 16 6.21 -7.85 -20.77
CA LEU A 16 7.37 -7.18 -20.20
C LEU A 16 8.49 -7.17 -21.23
N LEU A 17 9.13 -6.02 -21.43
CA LEU A 17 10.27 -5.87 -22.32
C LEU A 17 11.57 -6.28 -21.64
N ARG A 18 11.84 -5.73 -20.46
CA ARG A 18 13.02 -6.06 -19.66
C ARG A 18 12.87 -5.63 -18.21
N HIS A 19 13.61 -6.30 -17.34
CA HIS A 19 13.79 -5.88 -15.94
C HIS A 19 14.51 -4.53 -15.91
N ARG A 20 14.04 -3.59 -15.07
CA ARG A 20 14.60 -2.24 -14.98
C ARG A 20 14.55 -1.74 -13.53
N PRO A 21 15.35 -2.33 -12.64
CA PRO A 21 15.40 -1.93 -11.23
C PRO A 21 15.92 -0.48 -11.11
N ASP A 22 15.47 0.21 -10.06
CA ASP A 22 15.92 1.57 -9.72
C ASP A 22 16.18 1.66 -8.22
N GLY A 23 17.44 1.46 -7.82
CA GLY A 23 17.83 1.33 -6.41
C GLY A 23 17.08 0.20 -5.71
N PHE A 24 16.36 0.54 -4.64
CA PHE A 24 15.57 -0.41 -3.86
C PHE A 24 14.27 -0.85 -4.54
N GLN A 25 13.86 -0.20 -5.64
CA GLN A 25 12.71 -0.62 -6.44
C GLN A 25 13.11 -1.75 -7.40
N CYS A 26 13.54 -2.86 -6.81
CA CYS A 26 14.02 -4.04 -7.54
C CYS A 26 12.90 -4.74 -8.33
N GLU A 27 11.64 -4.44 -8.03
CA GLU A 27 10.47 -5.03 -8.68
C GLU A 27 10.12 -4.38 -10.03
N ASN A 28 10.79 -3.29 -10.42
CA ASN A 28 10.42 -2.51 -11.60
C ASN A 28 10.71 -3.26 -12.93
N TRP A 29 9.72 -3.24 -13.83
CA TRP A 29 9.80 -3.77 -15.20
C TRP A 29 9.38 -2.72 -16.22
N LEU A 30 10.03 -2.73 -17.39
CA LEU A 30 9.58 -1.94 -18.52
C LEU A 30 8.48 -2.71 -19.28
N LEU A 31 7.30 -2.11 -19.40
CA LEU A 31 6.16 -2.68 -20.13
C LEU A 31 6.28 -2.40 -21.64
N ASP A 32 5.74 -3.30 -22.45
CA ASP A 32 5.54 -3.04 -23.89
C ASP A 32 4.26 -2.22 -24.09
N PRO A 33 4.34 -0.93 -24.48
CA PRO A 33 3.16 -0.09 -24.62
C PRO A 33 2.33 -0.40 -25.87
N THR A 34 2.88 -1.20 -26.80
CA THR A 34 2.21 -1.52 -28.07
C THR A 34 1.15 -2.61 -27.91
N LEU A 35 1.28 -3.44 -26.87
CA LEU A 35 0.32 -4.49 -26.57
C LEU A 35 -0.59 -4.09 -25.41
N ARG A 36 -1.88 -4.40 -25.56
CA ARG A 36 -2.83 -4.26 -24.45
C ARG A 36 -2.62 -5.40 -23.46
N TRP A 37 -2.78 -5.09 -22.18
CA TRP A 37 -2.88 -6.12 -21.16
C TRP A 37 -4.21 -6.88 -21.33
N GLU A 38 -4.23 -8.12 -20.84
CA GLU A 38 -5.40 -9.00 -20.90
C GLU A 38 -5.79 -9.42 -19.48
N ARG A 39 -7.07 -9.33 -19.13
CA ARG A 39 -7.57 -9.88 -17.87
C ARG A 39 -7.61 -11.40 -17.96
N LYS A 40 -6.88 -12.09 -17.09
CA LYS A 40 -6.84 -13.56 -17.00
C LYS A 40 -7.77 -14.12 -15.94
N GLY A 41 -8.18 -13.30 -14.98
CA GLY A 41 -9.13 -13.71 -13.96
C GLY A 41 -9.12 -12.78 -12.77
N ARG A 42 -9.51 -13.32 -11.62
CA ARG A 42 -9.49 -12.64 -10.33
C ARG A 42 -9.09 -13.64 -9.26
N ILE A 43 -8.28 -13.21 -8.32
CA ILE A 43 -7.88 -14.04 -7.17
C ILE A 43 -8.78 -13.78 -5.96
N GLY A 44 -8.98 -14.81 -5.15
CA GLY A 44 -9.73 -14.76 -3.90
C GLY A 44 -8.84 -14.69 -2.67
N TRP A 45 -9.47 -14.75 -1.50
CA TRP A 45 -8.76 -14.69 -0.21
C TRP A 45 -7.76 -15.83 -0.02
N GLY A 46 -8.11 -17.04 -0.44
CA GLY A 46 -7.22 -18.20 -0.37
C GLY A 46 -5.96 -18.05 -1.23
N ASP A 47 -6.06 -17.37 -2.38
CA ASP A 47 -4.91 -17.04 -3.22
C ASP A 47 -3.99 -16.01 -2.55
N LEU A 48 -4.58 -14.98 -1.93
CA LEU A 48 -3.81 -13.98 -1.18
C LEU A 48 -3.01 -14.62 -0.05
N CYS A 49 -3.58 -15.61 0.65
CA CYS A 49 -2.87 -16.36 1.68
C CYS A 49 -1.62 -17.08 1.12
N ARG A 50 -1.61 -17.46 -0.16
CA ARG A 50 -0.45 -18.06 -0.84
C ARG A 50 0.58 -17.02 -1.30
N LEU A 51 0.15 -15.77 -1.49
CA LEU A 51 1.00 -14.64 -1.88
C LEU A 51 1.52 -13.83 -0.68
N GLU A 52 0.99 -14.12 0.52
CA GLU A 52 1.37 -13.46 1.76
C GLU A 52 2.87 -13.54 1.99
N GLN A 53 3.47 -12.41 2.32
CA GLN A 53 4.85 -12.34 2.77
C GLN A 53 4.90 -12.21 4.29
N HIS A 54 5.92 -12.83 4.90
CA HIS A 54 6.14 -12.81 6.34
C HIS A 54 7.48 -12.15 6.74
N PRO A 55 7.78 -10.91 6.30
CA PRO A 55 8.99 -10.24 6.74
C PRO A 55 8.94 -9.97 8.26
N ARG A 56 10.10 -10.05 8.93
CA ARG A 56 10.20 -9.74 10.38
C ARG A 56 9.86 -8.28 10.73
N ARG A 57 9.91 -7.40 9.73
CA ARG A 57 9.55 -5.97 9.77
C ARG A 57 9.37 -5.48 8.34
N LEU A 58 8.62 -4.40 8.12
CA LEU A 58 8.43 -3.83 6.79
C LEU A 58 9.74 -3.36 6.15
N TRP A 59 10.39 -2.35 6.74
CA TRP A 59 11.77 -1.98 6.43
C TRP A 59 12.41 -1.48 7.72
N ILE A 60 13.51 -0.74 7.62
CA ILE A 60 14.17 -0.08 8.75
C ILE A 60 13.13 0.76 9.51
N ASN A 61 13.06 0.56 10.83
CA ASN A 61 12.22 1.34 11.74
C ASN A 61 13.08 2.32 12.55
N GLY A 62 12.45 3.20 13.32
CA GLY A 62 13.12 4.18 14.18
C GLY A 62 12.95 5.65 13.75
N SER A 63 12.27 5.90 12.63
CA SER A 63 11.91 7.24 12.16
C SER A 63 10.40 7.32 11.91
N SER A 64 9.80 8.44 12.31
CA SER A 64 8.36 8.68 12.17
C SER A 64 8.10 10.16 11.87
N SER A 65 7.11 10.43 11.00
CA SER A 65 6.55 11.77 10.87
C SER A 65 5.66 12.11 12.08
N SER A 66 5.28 13.38 12.23
CA SER A 66 4.44 13.85 13.35
C SER A 66 3.14 13.05 13.54
N GLU A 67 2.43 12.73 12.45
CA GLU A 67 1.19 11.94 12.49
C GLU A 67 1.40 10.44 12.19
N GLY A 68 2.64 10.05 11.92
CA GLY A 68 2.99 8.69 11.51
C GLY A 68 3.64 7.90 12.64
N MET A 69 3.81 6.59 12.41
CA MET A 69 4.54 5.71 13.33
C MET A 69 5.27 4.66 12.52
N ASN A 70 6.59 4.59 12.71
CA ASN A 70 7.49 3.72 11.94
C ASN A 70 7.32 3.88 10.42
N ASN A 71 6.90 5.07 9.96
CA ASN A 71 6.52 5.31 8.56
C ASN A 71 7.62 5.91 7.70
N GLN A 72 8.82 6.12 8.25
CA GLN A 72 9.96 6.68 7.54
C GLN A 72 11.17 5.76 7.60
N VAL A 73 11.99 5.79 6.55
CA VAL A 73 13.37 5.32 6.51
C VAL A 73 14.24 6.52 6.13
N PRO A 74 15.31 6.85 6.87
CA PRO A 74 16.22 7.92 6.47
C PRO A 74 16.79 7.65 5.07
N ALA A 75 16.81 8.64 4.19
CA ALA A 75 17.34 8.50 2.82
C ALA A 75 18.82 8.09 2.82
N SER A 76 19.59 8.51 3.82
CA SER A 76 20.97 8.06 4.06
C SER A 76 21.11 6.55 4.29
N ARG A 77 20.00 5.83 4.51
CA ARG A 77 19.96 4.37 4.64
C ARG A 77 19.26 3.68 3.47
N GLN A 78 19.09 4.35 2.34
CA GLN A 78 18.47 3.79 1.15
C GLN A 78 19.17 2.52 0.66
N ASP A 79 20.50 2.47 0.70
CA ASP A 79 21.26 1.29 0.24
C ASP A 79 21.13 0.07 1.16
N ALA A 80 20.52 0.24 2.34
CA ALA A 80 20.24 -0.84 3.28
C ALA A 80 18.84 -1.47 3.09
N VAL A 81 18.09 -1.05 2.07
CA VAL A 81 16.82 -1.66 1.66
C VAL A 81 16.93 -2.22 0.24
N SER A 82 16.38 -3.42 0.01
CA SER A 82 16.56 -4.19 -1.23
C SER A 82 15.27 -4.43 -2.02
N ASP A 83 14.14 -3.93 -1.51
CA ASP A 83 12.82 -4.12 -2.09
C ASP A 83 11.96 -2.88 -1.78
N SER A 84 10.86 -2.72 -2.49
CA SER A 84 9.95 -1.59 -2.35
C SER A 84 8.49 -1.97 -2.17
N LEU A 85 8.14 -3.24 -2.28
CA LEU A 85 6.77 -3.72 -2.16
C LEU A 85 6.65 -4.89 -1.19
N LYS A 86 5.63 -4.81 -0.33
CA LYS A 86 5.28 -5.89 0.59
C LYS A 86 3.79 -6.18 0.61
N LEU A 87 3.42 -7.45 0.55
CA LEU A 87 2.04 -7.90 0.79
C LEU A 87 1.99 -8.63 2.12
N ILE A 88 1.38 -8.01 3.13
CA ILE A 88 1.28 -8.56 4.48
C ILE A 88 -0.17 -8.74 4.90
N ARG A 89 -0.42 -9.64 5.85
CA ARG A 89 -1.72 -9.78 6.51
C ARG A 89 -1.66 -9.22 7.94
N VAL A 90 -2.75 -8.59 8.36
CA VAL A 90 -2.94 -8.06 9.71
C VAL A 90 -4.34 -8.40 10.22
N ASP A 91 -4.46 -8.61 11.53
CA ASP A 91 -5.73 -9.01 12.14
C ASP A 91 -6.76 -7.88 12.20
N ALA A 92 -6.28 -6.63 12.25
CA ALA A 92 -7.13 -5.45 12.33
C ALA A 92 -6.39 -4.21 11.82
N VAL A 93 -7.15 -3.27 11.26
CA VAL A 93 -6.66 -1.95 10.87
C VAL A 93 -7.58 -0.89 11.48
N LYS A 94 -7.00 0.14 12.10
CA LYS A 94 -7.73 1.35 12.46
C LYS A 94 -7.40 2.45 11.47
N ILE A 95 -8.37 2.83 10.65
CA ILE A 95 -8.27 4.01 9.79
C ILE A 95 -8.47 5.25 10.65
N ARG A 96 -7.56 6.23 10.52
CA ARG A 96 -7.63 7.53 11.18
C ARG A 96 -7.63 8.61 10.11
N VAL A 97 -8.65 9.46 10.13
CA VAL A 97 -8.75 10.61 9.22
C VAL A 97 -8.44 11.85 10.03
N VAL A 98 -7.36 12.53 9.66
CA VAL A 98 -6.85 13.72 10.36
C VAL A 98 -6.99 14.96 9.48
N PRO A 99 -7.05 16.16 10.07
CA PRO A 99 -7.03 17.41 9.31
C PRO A 99 -5.81 17.49 8.38
N PRO A 100 -5.89 18.26 7.28
CA PRO A 100 -4.70 18.58 6.49
C PRO A 100 -3.63 19.21 7.39
N PHE A 101 -2.37 19.02 7.02
CA PHE A 101 -1.29 19.80 7.63
C PHE A 101 -1.51 21.28 7.28
N SER A 102 -1.30 22.18 8.24
CA SER A 102 -1.51 23.63 8.05
C SER A 102 -0.71 24.22 6.87
N GLN A 103 0.41 23.59 6.50
CA GLN A 103 1.26 23.98 5.37
C GLN A 103 1.12 23.05 4.14
N ALA A 104 0.12 22.19 4.09
CA ALA A 104 -0.12 21.37 2.90
C ALA A 104 -0.72 22.23 1.79
N SER A 105 -0.18 22.08 0.57
CA SER A 105 -0.78 22.66 -0.64
C SER A 105 -2.18 22.10 -0.90
N ASP A 106 -2.42 20.87 -0.45
CA ASP A 106 -3.72 20.22 -0.47
C ASP A 106 -4.36 20.27 0.93
N GLN A 107 -5.48 20.97 1.03
CA GLN A 107 -6.25 21.14 2.28
C GLN A 107 -7.22 19.97 2.53
N ARG A 108 -7.05 18.85 1.82
CA ARG A 108 -7.83 17.64 2.06
C ARG A 108 -7.38 16.90 3.32
N PRO A 109 -8.32 16.28 4.07
CA PRO A 109 -7.98 15.39 5.17
C PRO A 109 -7.04 14.26 4.72
N VAL A 110 -6.13 13.88 5.62
CA VAL A 110 -5.15 12.82 5.39
C VAL A 110 -5.63 11.53 6.07
N VAL A 111 -5.54 10.42 5.35
CA VAL A 111 -5.98 9.11 5.83
C VAL A 111 -4.77 8.27 6.22
N TYR A 112 -4.75 7.78 7.46
CA TYR A 112 -3.73 6.87 7.99
C TYR A 112 -4.33 5.52 8.33
N ALA A 113 -3.60 4.45 8.05
CA ALA A 113 -3.87 3.11 8.53
C ALA A 113 -2.96 2.81 9.72
N HIS A 114 -3.57 2.58 10.88
CA HIS A 114 -2.91 2.13 12.10
C HIS A 114 -3.09 0.63 12.26
N PHE A 115 -1.99 -0.11 12.42
CA PHE A 115 -2.03 -1.57 12.58
C PHE A 115 -0.82 -2.07 13.36
N TYR A 116 -0.91 -3.32 13.82
CA TYR A 116 0.22 -4.05 14.39
C TYR A 116 0.71 -5.08 13.39
N TYR A 117 2.03 -5.20 13.25
CA TYR A 117 2.66 -6.22 12.43
C TYR A 117 3.99 -6.63 13.05
N ALA A 118 4.21 -7.94 13.20
CA ALA A 118 5.43 -8.50 13.81
C ALA A 118 5.79 -7.86 15.17
N GLY A 119 4.79 -7.60 16.02
CA GLY A 119 4.99 -6.97 17.34
C GLY A 119 5.26 -5.46 17.31
N MET A 120 5.24 -4.83 16.14
CA MET A 120 5.51 -3.40 15.97
C MET A 120 4.24 -2.65 15.54
N LYS A 121 4.06 -1.45 16.07
CA LYS A 121 2.97 -0.55 15.68
C LYS A 121 3.38 0.27 14.46
N TYR A 122 2.47 0.39 13.51
CA TYR A 122 2.62 1.23 12.33
C TYR A 122 1.45 2.21 12.23
N ALA A 123 1.72 3.41 11.72
CA ALA A 123 0.72 4.37 11.28
C ALA A 123 1.21 4.95 9.97
N LEU A 124 0.68 4.42 8.87
CA LEU A 124 1.14 4.70 7.51
C LEU A 124 0.06 5.46 6.75
N ARG A 125 0.46 6.41 5.90
CA ARG A 125 -0.50 7.11 5.04
C ARG A 125 -1.09 6.14 4.02
N VAL A 126 -2.40 6.22 3.82
CA VAL A 126 -3.13 5.45 2.80
C VAL A 126 -3.09 6.21 1.49
N THR A 127 -2.66 5.54 0.42
CA THR A 127 -2.66 6.06 -0.96
C THR A 127 -3.50 5.20 -1.90
N ASP A 128 -4.17 4.17 -1.38
CA ASP A 128 -5.24 3.47 -2.09
C ASP A 128 -6.36 4.48 -2.41
N PRO A 129 -6.66 4.76 -3.69
CA PRO A 129 -7.61 5.81 -4.05
C PRO A 129 -9.03 5.50 -3.59
N MET A 130 -9.43 4.22 -3.53
CA MET A 130 -10.76 3.82 -3.09
C MET A 130 -10.94 4.05 -1.60
N TYR A 131 -9.94 3.64 -0.80
CA TYR A 131 -9.98 3.83 0.66
C TYR A 131 -9.75 5.30 1.05
N GLU A 132 -8.81 6.00 0.40
CA GLU A 132 -8.54 7.41 0.68
C GLU A 132 -9.80 8.25 0.44
N GLU A 133 -10.48 8.06 -0.70
CA GLU A 133 -11.70 8.78 -1.03
C GLU A 133 -12.89 8.39 -0.15
N ARG A 134 -13.08 7.10 0.15
CA ARG A 134 -14.14 6.60 1.06
C ARG A 134 -14.04 7.27 2.43
N TYR A 135 -12.86 7.24 3.04
CA TYR A 135 -12.69 7.72 4.40
C TYR A 135 -12.61 9.24 4.50
N ARG A 136 -12.09 9.94 3.49
CA ARG A 136 -12.23 11.40 3.41
C ARG A 136 -13.69 11.85 3.44
N ARG A 137 -14.56 11.17 2.68
CA ARG A 137 -16.00 11.48 2.65
C ARG A 137 -16.71 11.23 3.96
N MET A 138 -16.26 10.23 4.74
CA MET A 138 -16.80 9.98 6.08
C MET A 138 -16.41 11.08 7.09
N GLY A 139 -15.32 11.80 6.83
CA GLY A 139 -14.86 12.91 7.66
C GLY A 139 -13.86 12.49 8.75
N LEU A 140 -13.43 13.48 9.54
CA LEU A 140 -12.46 13.29 10.61
C LEU A 140 -12.96 12.25 11.63
N GLY A 141 -12.10 11.31 12.00
CA GLY A 141 -12.51 10.25 12.90
C GLY A 141 -11.60 9.03 12.88
N CYS A 142 -12.07 7.98 13.55
CA CYS A 142 -11.43 6.67 13.59
C CYS A 142 -12.44 5.60 13.18
N TYR A 143 -12.03 4.71 12.28
CA TYR A 143 -12.86 3.65 11.71
C TYR A 143 -12.12 2.31 11.82
N GLY A 144 -12.82 1.27 12.24
CA GLY A 144 -12.23 -0.06 12.39
C GLY A 144 -12.47 -0.92 11.15
N LEU A 145 -11.41 -1.58 10.70
CA LEU A 145 -11.46 -2.68 9.74
C LEU A 145 -11.02 -3.96 10.44
N GLY A 146 -11.58 -5.08 10.01
CA GLY A 146 -11.19 -6.41 10.48
C GLY A 146 -9.89 -6.88 9.84
N GLU A 147 -9.78 -8.21 9.71
CA GLU A 147 -8.65 -8.86 9.07
C GLU A 147 -8.50 -8.38 7.63
N SER A 148 -7.28 -7.96 7.28
CA SER A 148 -6.99 -7.36 5.98
C SER A 148 -5.61 -7.75 5.47
N PHE A 149 -5.49 -7.87 4.15
CA PHE A 149 -4.21 -7.76 3.48
C PHE A 149 -3.89 -6.28 3.21
N LEU A 150 -2.63 -5.92 3.40
CA LEU A 150 -2.10 -4.61 3.07
C LEU A 150 -0.97 -4.77 2.06
N THR A 151 -1.10 -4.06 0.94
CA THR A 151 0.04 -3.82 0.06
C THR A 151 0.73 -2.56 0.57
N ILE A 152 1.95 -2.72 1.09
CA ILE A 152 2.78 -1.61 1.54
C ILE A 152 3.82 -1.30 0.47
N SER A 153 3.96 -0.03 0.12
CA SER A 153 5.02 0.46 -0.77
C SER A 153 6.01 1.34 -0.01
N LEU A 154 7.26 1.36 -0.50
CA LEU A 154 8.27 2.31 -0.10
C LEU A 154 8.44 3.36 -1.21
N ALA A 155 8.13 4.61 -0.89
CA ALA A 155 8.25 5.72 -1.83
C ALA A 155 9.71 6.15 -2.02
N LYS A 156 9.99 6.82 -3.15
CA LYS A 156 11.25 7.54 -3.37
C LYS A 156 11.45 8.64 -2.33
N GLU A 157 12.69 9.12 -2.23
CA GLU A 157 13.06 10.17 -1.30
C GLU A 157 12.18 11.41 -1.44
N PHE A 158 11.69 11.88 -0.30
CA PHE A 158 11.06 13.17 -0.14
C PHE A 158 11.46 13.76 1.20
N ARG A 159 12.04 14.97 1.20
CA ARG A 159 12.51 15.64 2.43
C ARG A 159 13.38 14.73 3.30
N GLU A 160 14.42 14.11 2.71
CA GLU A 160 15.41 13.25 3.39
C GLU A 160 14.88 11.89 3.92
N TYR A 161 13.65 11.51 3.56
CA TYR A 161 13.07 10.22 3.98
C TYR A 161 12.43 9.47 2.82
N LEU A 162 12.51 8.14 2.88
CA LEU A 162 11.65 7.22 2.15
C LEU A 162 10.41 6.92 3.02
N TYR A 163 9.22 7.05 2.45
CA TYR A 163 7.97 6.84 3.19
C TYR A 163 7.37 5.47 2.93
N LYS A 164 6.96 4.80 4.01
CA LYS A 164 6.14 3.59 3.94
C LYS A 164 4.68 4.00 3.80
N LEU A 165 4.02 3.51 2.77
CA LEU A 165 2.66 3.88 2.40
C LEU A 165 1.79 2.63 2.26
N VAL A 166 0.52 2.72 2.62
CA VAL A 166 -0.46 1.66 2.33
C VAL A 166 -1.03 1.93 0.94
N ALA A 167 -0.55 1.17 -0.04
CA ALA A 167 -0.91 1.32 -1.45
C ALA A 167 -2.21 0.59 -1.82
N ALA A 168 -2.57 -0.48 -1.10
CA ALA A 168 -3.85 -1.15 -1.22
C ALA A 168 -4.31 -1.75 0.13
N ILE A 169 -5.62 -1.74 0.36
CA ILE A 169 -6.26 -2.44 1.50
C ILE A 169 -7.26 -3.45 0.94
N ILE A 170 -7.19 -4.69 1.40
CA ILE A 170 -8.07 -5.77 0.98
C ILE A 170 -8.67 -6.42 2.24
N GLU A 171 -9.92 -6.09 2.55
CA GLU A 171 -10.65 -6.62 3.71
C GLU A 171 -11.16 -8.05 3.47
N ARG A 172 -11.05 -8.93 4.47
CA ARG A 172 -11.57 -10.31 4.39
C ARG A 172 -13.06 -10.36 4.10
N THR A 173 -13.82 -9.47 4.73
CA THR A 173 -15.27 -9.36 4.62
C THR A 173 -15.69 -8.94 3.20
N GLU A 174 -14.98 -8.01 2.58
CA GLU A 174 -15.27 -7.54 1.21
C GLU A 174 -14.97 -8.64 0.17
N VAL A 175 -13.89 -9.40 0.35
CA VAL A 175 -13.56 -10.52 -0.55
C VAL A 175 -14.54 -11.68 -0.40
N ALA A 176 -14.95 -12.02 0.84
CA ALA A 176 -15.93 -13.06 1.09
C ALA A 176 -17.32 -12.73 0.53
N SER A 177 -17.69 -11.44 0.49
CA SER A 177 -18.98 -10.97 -0.02
C SER A 177 -19.04 -10.89 -1.55
N GLY A 178 -17.89 -10.92 -2.24
CA GLY A 178 -17.77 -10.75 -3.70
C GLY A 178 -17.50 -12.04 -4.48
N GLY A 179 -17.72 -13.21 -3.86
CA GLY A 179 -17.51 -14.55 -4.44
C GLY A 179 -18.78 -15.26 -4.89
N GLY A 180 -19.74 -14.52 -5.46
CA GLY A 180 -20.97 -15.03 -6.09
C GLY A 180 -20.95 -14.81 -7.60
#